data_AF-I3SZ09-F1
#
_entry.id   AF-I3SZ09-F1
#
_cell.length_a   1.000
_cell.length_b   1.000
_cell.length_c   1.000
_cell.angle_alpha   90.00
_cell.angle_beta   90.00
_cell.angle_gamma   90.00
#
_symmetry.space_group_name_H-M   'P 1'
#
loop_
_entity.id
_entity.type
_entity.pdbx_description
1 polymer ?
#
loop_
_entity_poly.entity_id
_entity_poly.type
_entity_poly.pdbx_seq_one_letter_code
_entity_poly.pdbx_strand_id
1 'polypeptide(L)'
;MPTQSTTFSQGTKEGRGDTSAWTDTPSDRAQKAKMNYLEAYNEASALVSNEEDKKRANADADLVDKYNKAKRSKTLVQKRQEMVAGKSKKKTKQKPEKEDWAGQHPWKPWDREKDLTAGRQSVKLDPESMTQGLSSRFSAGNFQRNFL
;
A
#
# COMPACT_ATOMS: atom_id res chain seq x y z
N MET A 1 -19.28 27.90 -13.92
CA MET A 1 -20.03 27.23 -15.00
C MET A 1 -19.03 26.57 -15.93
N PRO A 2 -19.08 25.24 -16.17
CA PRO A 2 -18.17 24.60 -17.12
C PRO A 2 -18.58 24.97 -18.55
N THR A 3 -17.65 25.52 -19.33
CA THR A 3 -17.84 25.87 -20.74
C THR A 3 -17.66 24.60 -21.58
N GLN A 4 -18.75 24.10 -22.16
CA GLN A 4 -18.68 22.97 -23.08
C GLN A 4 -18.33 23.49 -24.48
N SER A 5 -17.17 23.08 -24.99
CA SER A 5 -16.74 23.35 -26.36
C SER A 5 -17.50 22.44 -27.33
N THR A 6 -18.18 23.02 -28.32
CA THR A 6 -18.92 22.30 -29.37
C THR A 6 -18.10 22.07 -30.64
N THR A 7 -16.80 22.40 -30.63
CA THR A 7 -15.95 22.29 -31.83
C THR A 7 -15.28 20.92 -31.90
N PHE A 8 -15.54 20.19 -32.99
CA PHE A 8 -14.87 18.94 -33.29
C PHE A 8 -13.51 19.24 -33.92
N SER A 9 -12.42 18.90 -33.22
CA SER A 9 -11.07 19.00 -33.77
C SER A 9 -10.88 17.88 -34.80
N GLN A 10 -10.80 18.24 -36.09
CA GLN A 10 -10.57 17.31 -37.20
C GLN A 10 -9.12 16.80 -37.31
N GLY A 11 -8.20 17.33 -36.48
CA GLY A 11 -6.81 16.91 -36.47
C GLY A 11 -6.60 15.56 -35.78
N THR A 12 -5.69 14.74 -36.32
CA THR A 12 -5.21 13.52 -35.69
C THR A 12 -4.51 13.88 -34.38
N LYS A 13 -5.15 13.56 -33.25
CA LYS A 13 -4.52 13.70 -31.92
C LYS A 13 -3.48 12.58 -31.78
N GLU A 14 -2.21 12.93 -31.93
CA GLU A 14 -1.09 12.01 -31.66
C GLU A 14 -1.20 11.47 -30.24
N GLY A 15 -0.99 10.15 -30.08
CA GLY A 15 -1.01 9.46 -28.78
C GLY A 15 -2.32 8.78 -28.38
N ARG A 16 -3.41 8.89 -29.17
CA ARG A 16 -4.51 7.92 -29.06
C ARG A 16 -4.07 6.64 -29.76
N GLY A 17 -4.03 5.53 -29.01
CA GLY A 17 -3.69 4.20 -29.54
C GLY A 17 -4.57 3.78 -30.72
N ASP A 18 -4.30 2.61 -31.30
CA ASP A 18 -4.92 2.19 -32.56
C ASP A 18 -6.47 2.20 -32.51
N THR A 19 -7.07 3.13 -33.24
CA THR A 19 -8.53 3.25 -33.39
C THR A 19 -9.09 2.46 -34.57
N SER A 20 -8.24 1.78 -35.36
CA SER A 20 -8.65 1.04 -36.57
C SER A 20 -9.70 -0.04 -36.34
N ALA A 21 -9.90 -0.47 -35.09
CA ALA A 21 -10.97 -1.40 -34.72
C ALA A 21 -12.37 -0.90 -35.14
N TRP A 22 -12.59 0.42 -35.14
CA TRP A 22 -13.89 1.05 -35.45
C TRP A 22 -13.84 2.14 -36.52
N THR A 23 -12.65 2.58 -36.95
CA THR A 23 -12.50 3.61 -38.00
C THR A 23 -12.26 3.04 -39.40
N ASP A 24 -11.72 1.81 -39.52
CA ASP A 24 -11.32 1.27 -40.81
C ASP A 24 -12.47 0.58 -41.55
N THR A 25 -12.51 0.75 -42.87
CA THR A 25 -13.39 -0.03 -43.74
C THR A 25 -12.88 -1.48 -43.87
N PRO A 26 -13.74 -2.44 -44.27
CA PRO A 26 -13.30 -3.83 -44.46
C PRO A 26 -12.13 -3.99 -45.44
N SER A 27 -12.04 -3.15 -46.48
CA SER A 27 -10.92 -3.16 -47.43
C SER A 27 -9.63 -2.63 -46.81
N ASP A 28 -9.71 -1.55 -46.03
CA ASP A 28 -8.54 -0.96 -45.36
C ASP A 28 -7.97 -1.92 -44.33
N ARG A 29 -8.86 -2.59 -43.57
CA ARG A 29 -8.50 -3.65 -42.64
C ARG A 29 -7.76 -4.80 -43.34
N ALA A 30 -8.22 -5.21 -44.52
CA ALA A 30 -7.58 -6.28 -45.28
C ALA A 30 -6.18 -5.87 -45.78
N GLN A 31 -5.99 -4.62 -46.21
CA GLN A 31 -4.68 -4.12 -46.62
C GLN A 31 -3.73 -3.99 -45.43
N LYS A 32 -4.20 -3.43 -44.32
CA LYS A 32 -3.42 -3.30 -43.08
C LYS A 32 -3.01 -4.67 -42.54
N ALA A 33 -3.90 -5.66 -42.57
CA ALA A 33 -3.57 -7.03 -42.19
C ALA A 33 -2.44 -7.65 -43.04
N LYS A 34 -2.42 -7.39 -44.36
CA LYS A 34 -1.33 -7.83 -45.24
C LYS A 34 0.00 -7.17 -44.89
N MET A 35 -0.01 -5.87 -44.62
CA MET A 35 1.20 -5.14 -44.23
C MET A 35 1.73 -5.62 -42.88
N ASN A 36 0.86 -5.75 -41.88
CA ASN A 36 1.23 -6.25 -40.56
C ASN A 36 1.81 -7.67 -40.62
N TYR A 37 1.29 -8.53 -41.50
CA TYR A 37 1.82 -9.87 -41.70
C TYR A 37 3.27 -9.85 -42.22
N LEU A 38 3.55 -9.00 -43.22
CA LEU A 38 4.90 -8.85 -43.77
C LEU A 38 5.87 -8.27 -42.74
N GLU A 39 5.43 -7.27 -41.98
CA GLU A 39 6.22 -6.67 -40.91
C GLU A 39 6.54 -7.69 -39.81
N ALA A 40 5.54 -8.41 -39.32
CA ALA A 40 5.73 -9.45 -38.30
C ALA A 40 6.67 -10.58 -38.76
N TYR A 41 6.63 -10.94 -40.05
CA TYR A 41 7.55 -11.93 -40.60
C TYR A 41 9.01 -11.42 -40.60
N ASN A 42 9.21 -10.18 -41.05
CA ASN A 42 10.52 -9.54 -41.04
C ASN A 42 11.06 -9.40 -39.61
N GLU A 43 10.22 -8.94 -38.68
CA GLU A 43 10.55 -8.86 -37.25
C GLU A 43 10.90 -10.23 -36.68
N ALA A 44 10.10 -11.27 -36.96
CA ALA A 44 10.39 -12.62 -36.50
C ALA A 44 11.74 -13.12 -37.03
N SER A 45 12.04 -12.89 -38.31
CA SER A 45 13.34 -13.27 -38.89
C SER A 45 14.51 -12.51 -38.23
N ALA A 46 14.33 -11.23 -37.94
CA ALA A 46 15.33 -10.43 -37.24
C ALA A 46 15.48 -10.86 -35.77
N LEU A 47 14.39 -11.24 -35.11
CA LEU A 47 14.40 -11.74 -33.73
C LEU A 47 15.18 -13.06 -33.62
N VAL A 48 14.99 -13.99 -34.57
CA VAL A 48 15.73 -15.24 -34.65
C VAL A 48 17.23 -14.98 -34.75
N SER A 49 17.65 -14.01 -35.57
CA SER A 49 19.07 -13.61 -35.66
C SER A 49 19.62 -13.00 -34.37
N ASN A 50 18.77 -12.35 -33.56
CA ASN A 50 19.16 -11.69 -32.30
C ASN A 50 19.05 -12.61 -31.07
N GLU A 51 18.61 -13.87 -31.22
CA GLU A 51 18.43 -14.79 -30.09
C GLU A 51 19.74 -15.08 -29.36
N GLU A 52 20.86 -15.16 -30.07
CA GLU A 52 22.16 -15.42 -29.46
C GLU A 52 22.62 -14.27 -28.56
N ASP A 53 22.43 -13.03 -29.00
CA ASP A 53 22.79 -11.84 -28.21
C ASP A 53 21.85 -11.66 -27.01
N LYS A 54 20.57 -12.03 -27.14
CA LYS A 54 19.65 -12.10 -25.99
C LYS A 54 20.07 -13.18 -24.98
N LYS A 55 20.49 -14.36 -25.45
CA LYS A 55 21.01 -15.44 -24.58
C LYS A 55 22.26 -14.99 -23.83
N ARG A 56 23.17 -14.25 -24.48
CA ARG A 56 24.36 -13.66 -23.85
C ARG A 56 23.98 -12.59 -22.82
N ALA A 57 23.10 -11.65 -23.17
CA ALA A 57 22.64 -10.62 -22.25
C ALA A 57 21.94 -11.19 -21.00
N ASN A 58 21.17 -12.27 -21.16
CA ASN A 58 20.56 -12.98 -20.04
C ASN A 58 21.60 -13.67 -19.14
N ALA A 59 22.63 -14.29 -19.72
CA ALA A 59 23.71 -14.91 -18.95
C ALA A 59 24.51 -13.89 -18.13
N ASP A 60 24.77 -12.70 -18.70
CA ASP A 60 25.44 -11.60 -18.01
C ASP A 60 24.57 -11.03 -16.88
N ALA A 61 23.27 -10.86 -17.12
CA ALA A 61 22.31 -10.43 -16.09
C ALA A 61 22.27 -11.43 -14.92
N ASP A 62 22.23 -12.73 -15.20
CA ASP A 62 22.26 -13.78 -14.20
C ASP A 62 23.55 -13.76 -13.36
N LEU A 63 24.69 -13.44 -13.97
CA LEU A 63 25.98 -13.32 -13.28
C LEU A 63 25.93 -12.15 -12.29
N VAL A 64 25.50 -10.97 -12.73
CA VAL A 64 25.37 -9.78 -11.89
C VAL A 64 24.41 -10.03 -10.73
N ASP A 65 23.29 -10.69 -10.99
CA ASP A 65 22.32 -11.06 -9.97
C ASP A 65 22.89 -11.98 -8.90
N LYS A 66 23.67 -13.02 -9.31
CA LYS A 66 24.35 -13.94 -8.39
C LYS A 66 25.38 -13.20 -7.54
N TYR A 67 26.18 -12.32 -8.16
CA TYR A 67 27.18 -11.51 -7.45
C TYR A 67 26.50 -10.58 -6.42
N ASN A 68 25.45 -9.89 -6.82
CA ASN A 68 24.68 -9.02 -5.95
C ASN A 68 24.04 -9.79 -4.80
N LYS A 69 23.43 -10.95 -5.06
CA LYS A 69 22.85 -11.79 -4.00
C LYS A 69 23.90 -12.27 -2.99
N ALA A 70 25.12 -12.57 -3.44
CA ALA A 70 26.20 -13.04 -2.57
C ALA A 70 26.89 -11.92 -1.77
N LYS A 71 27.08 -10.74 -2.36
CA LYS A 71 27.81 -9.63 -1.74
C LYS A 71 26.91 -8.61 -1.03
N ARG A 72 25.62 -8.54 -1.38
CA ARG A 72 24.69 -7.61 -0.77
C ARG A 72 24.23 -8.14 0.58
N SER A 73 24.19 -7.26 1.58
CA SER A 73 23.55 -7.55 2.85
C SER A 73 22.03 -7.70 2.67
N LYS A 74 21.41 -8.60 3.44
CA LYS A 74 19.95 -8.80 3.40
C LYS A 74 19.23 -7.49 3.72
N THR A 75 18.34 -7.07 2.83
CA THR A 75 17.54 -5.85 3.02
C THR A 75 16.54 -6.03 4.15
N LEU A 76 16.11 -4.93 4.77
CA LEU A 76 15.10 -4.97 5.84
C LEU A 76 13.79 -5.65 5.38
N VAL A 77 13.38 -5.39 4.13
CA VAL A 77 12.19 -6.00 3.52
C VAL A 77 12.36 -7.51 3.37
N GLN A 78 13.51 -7.95 2.88
CA GLN A 78 13.82 -9.38 2.75
C GLN A 78 13.89 -10.07 4.11
N LYS A 79 14.47 -9.44 5.14
CA LYS A 79 14.44 -9.94 6.52
C LYS A 79 13.01 -10.10 7.04
N ARG A 80 12.12 -9.12 6.80
CA ARG A 80 10.70 -9.22 7.17
C ARG A 80 10.02 -10.39 6.44
N GLN A 81 10.25 -10.54 5.14
CA GLN A 81 9.69 -11.63 4.35
C GLN A 81 10.19 -13.01 4.82
N GLU A 82 11.49 -13.18 5.07
CA GLU A 82 12.06 -14.41 5.63
C GLU A 82 11.47 -14.73 7.02
N MET A 83 11.30 -13.73 7.88
CA MET A 83 10.66 -13.90 9.19
C MET A 83 9.18 -14.31 9.09
N VAL A 84 8.45 -13.75 8.12
CA VAL A 84 7.04 -14.09 7.88
C VAL A 84 6.91 -15.49 7.26
N ALA A 85 7.76 -15.82 6.29
CA ALA A 85 7.81 -17.13 5.64
C ALA A 85 8.31 -18.25 6.59
N GLY A 86 9.22 -17.94 7.51
CA GLY A 86 9.67 -18.88 8.55
C GLY A 86 8.59 -19.15 9.60
N LYS A 87 7.71 -18.18 9.90
CA LYS A 87 6.60 -18.34 10.84
C LYS A 87 5.38 -19.06 10.24
N SER A 88 5.24 -19.14 8.92
CA SER A 88 4.06 -19.74 8.29
C SER A 88 4.07 -21.27 8.29
N LYS A 89 5.22 -21.94 8.48
CA LYS A 89 5.32 -23.41 8.56
C LYS A 89 5.13 -24.00 9.96
N LYS A 90 4.98 -23.19 11.00
CA LYS A 90 4.80 -23.64 12.40
C LYS A 90 3.56 -23.03 13.04
N LYS A 91 2.39 -23.21 12.39
CA LYS A 91 1.10 -23.09 13.08
C LYS A 91 0.57 -24.47 13.47
N THR A 92 1.32 -25.15 14.35
CA THR A 92 0.68 -26.03 15.33
C THR A 92 0.36 -25.19 16.56
N LYS A 93 -0.90 -25.26 16.99
CA LYS A 93 -1.44 -24.56 18.16
C LYS A 93 -0.56 -24.83 19.39
N GLN A 94 0.27 -23.87 19.77
CA GLN A 94 0.66 -23.73 21.17
C GLN A 94 0.24 -22.35 21.62
N LYS A 95 -0.60 -22.35 22.66
CA LYS A 95 -0.90 -21.17 23.46
C LYS A 95 0.46 -20.58 23.89
N PRO A 96 0.73 -19.29 23.70
CA PRO A 96 1.82 -18.69 24.44
C PRO A 96 1.40 -18.73 25.91
N GLU A 97 2.01 -19.64 26.67
CA GLU A 97 2.04 -19.51 28.11
C GLU A 97 2.59 -18.14 28.46
N LYS A 98 2.02 -17.61 29.54
CA LYS A 98 2.20 -16.26 30.05
C LYS A 98 3.68 -15.97 30.19
N GLU A 99 4.22 -15.25 29.22
CA GLU A 99 5.54 -14.66 29.35
C GLU A 99 5.33 -13.37 30.16
N ASP A 100 5.88 -13.37 31.37
CA ASP A 100 5.80 -12.39 32.46
C ASP A 100 6.39 -10.99 32.10
N TRP A 101 6.14 -10.50 30.87
CA TRP A 101 6.80 -9.35 30.26
C TRP A 101 6.21 -7.97 30.54
N ALA A 102 5.31 -7.74 31.51
CA ALA A 102 4.74 -6.40 31.66
C ALA A 102 4.51 -5.94 33.09
N GLY A 103 5.48 -6.18 33.98
CA GLY A 103 5.55 -5.57 35.31
C GLY A 103 6.40 -4.29 35.39
N GLN A 104 7.02 -3.80 34.32
CA GLN A 104 8.01 -2.70 34.38
C GLN A 104 7.98 -1.73 33.17
N HIS A 105 6.89 -1.63 32.40
CA HIS A 105 6.75 -0.59 31.37
C HIS A 105 5.51 0.28 31.64
N PRO A 106 5.66 1.61 31.71
CA PRO A 106 4.56 2.54 32.00
C PRO A 106 3.52 2.60 30.87
N TRP A 107 3.80 1.98 29.71
CA TRP A 107 2.90 1.95 28.58
C TRP A 107 2.77 0.54 28.03
N LYS A 108 1.93 -0.25 28.71
CA LYS A 108 1.40 -1.52 28.19
C LYS A 108 0.34 -1.18 27.12
N PRO A 109 0.38 -1.78 25.92
CA PRO A 109 -0.69 -1.63 24.93
C PRO A 109 -2.04 -2.07 25.50
N TRP A 110 -3.08 -1.24 25.31
CA TRP A 110 -4.43 -1.48 25.82
C TRP A 110 -4.95 -2.81 25.27
N ASP A 111 -5.19 -3.76 26.18
CA ASP A 111 -5.72 -5.09 25.89
C ASP A 111 -7.21 -5.10 26.18
N ARG A 112 -8.05 -5.20 25.13
CA ARG A 112 -9.51 -5.16 25.26
C ARG A 112 -10.06 -6.27 26.15
N GLU A 113 -9.43 -7.43 26.25
CA GLU A 113 -10.01 -8.52 27.06
C GLU A 113 -9.64 -8.41 28.54
N LYS A 114 -8.47 -7.85 28.86
CA LYS A 114 -8.00 -7.67 30.24
C LYS A 114 -8.31 -6.31 30.82
N ASP A 115 -8.30 -5.28 29.99
CA ASP A 115 -8.45 -3.90 30.43
C ASP A 115 -9.93 -3.43 30.31
N LEU A 116 -10.81 -4.17 29.60
CA LEU A 116 -12.26 -3.94 29.59
C LEU A 116 -12.99 -4.67 30.74
N THR A 117 -12.31 -5.56 31.48
CA THR A 117 -12.92 -6.29 32.62
C THR A 117 -13.02 -5.48 33.90
N ALA A 118 -12.67 -4.19 33.90
CA ALA A 118 -13.13 -3.26 34.92
C ALA A 118 -14.64 -3.00 34.71
N GLY A 119 -15.45 -3.99 35.09
CA GLY A 119 -16.90 -3.90 35.13
C GLY A 119 -17.36 -2.65 35.90
N ARG A 120 -18.60 -2.22 35.64
CA ARG A 120 -19.23 -1.05 36.28
C ARG A 120 -18.98 -1.10 37.78
N GLN A 121 -18.03 -0.32 38.28
CA GLN A 121 -17.91 -0.10 39.71
C GLN A 121 -19.18 0.65 40.11
N SER A 122 -19.96 0.08 41.03
CA SER A 122 -21.11 0.75 41.60
C SER A 122 -20.60 1.89 42.49
N VAL A 123 -20.25 3.01 41.86
CA VAL A 123 -19.89 4.23 42.56
C VAL A 123 -21.17 4.75 43.20
N LYS A 124 -21.23 4.73 44.54
CA LYS A 124 -22.29 5.40 45.29
C LYS A 124 -22.00 6.90 45.18
N LEU A 125 -22.70 7.57 44.27
CA LEU A 125 -22.60 9.01 44.12
C LEU A 125 -23.37 9.67 45.27
N ASP A 126 -22.63 10.12 46.28
CA ASP A 126 -23.19 10.88 47.40
C ASP A 126 -23.26 12.37 47.01
N PRO A 127 -24.47 12.97 46.91
CA PRO A 127 -24.62 14.35 46.46
C PRO A 127 -23.92 15.38 47.35
N GLU A 128 -23.78 15.14 48.65
CA GLU A 128 -23.07 16.06 49.56
C GLU A 128 -21.57 16.10 49.22
N SER A 129 -20.94 14.95 48.96
CA SER A 129 -19.53 14.87 48.59
C SER A 129 -19.23 15.54 47.23
N MET A 130 -20.16 15.47 46.28
CA MET A 130 -20.00 16.07 44.95
C MET A 130 -20.12 17.60 44.99
N THR A 131 -21.04 18.13 45.80
CA THR A 131 -21.24 19.58 45.91
C THR A 131 -20.09 20.28 46.62
N GLN A 132 -19.46 19.63 47.61
CA GLN A 132 -18.30 20.18 48.34
C GLN A 132 -17.06 20.37 47.44
N GLY A 133 -16.81 19.46 46.50
CA GLY A 133 -15.71 19.58 45.54
C GLY A 133 -15.96 20.64 44.45
N LEU A 134 -17.21 20.84 44.06
CA LEU A 134 -17.61 21.84 43.05
C LEU A 134 -17.63 23.26 43.63
N SER A 135 -18.16 23.44 44.84
CA SER A 135 -18.21 24.77 45.47
C SER A 135 -16.81 25.34 45.73
N SER A 136 -15.82 24.52 46.06
CA SER A 136 -14.43 24.99 46.27
C SER A 136 -13.80 25.64 45.02
N ARG A 137 -14.17 25.19 43.81
CA ARG A 137 -13.57 25.70 42.56
C ARG A 137 -14.45 26.71 41.81
N PHE A 138 -15.77 26.60 41.98
CA PHE A 138 -16.74 27.45 41.29
C PHE A 138 -17.37 28.52 42.19
N SER A 139 -17.07 28.54 43.49
CA SER A 139 -17.32 29.70 44.36
C SER A 139 -16.27 30.78 44.12
N ALA A 140 -16.05 31.15 42.86
CA ALA A 140 -15.22 32.28 42.49
C ALA A 140 -16.06 33.56 42.64
N GLY A 141 -15.72 34.36 43.66
CA GLY A 141 -16.25 35.71 43.82
C GLY A 141 -16.02 36.56 42.57
N ASN A 142 -16.90 37.55 42.34
CA ASN A 142 -16.90 38.43 41.18
C ASN A 142 -15.51 39.03 40.87
N PHE A 143 -14.83 38.50 39.85
CA PHE A 143 -13.66 39.15 39.27
C PHE A 143 -14.05 39.82 37.95
N GLN A 144 -14.16 41.15 37.96
CA GLN A 144 -14.23 41.95 36.73
C GLN A 144 -12.82 42.06 36.14
N ARG A 145 -12.61 41.48 34.95
CA ARG A 145 -11.34 41.56 34.22
C ARG A 145 -11.41 42.78 33.30
N ASN A 146 -10.65 43.82 33.62
CA ASN A 146 -10.47 44.97 32.74
C ASN A 146 -9.35 44.65 31.74
N PHE A 147 -9.64 44.80 30.45
CA PHE A 147 -8.64 44.70 29.39
C PHE A 147 -8.11 46.11 29.10
N LEU A 148 -6.79 46.26 29.08
CA LEU A 148 -6.09 47.49 28.72
C LEU A 148 -5.97 47.63 27.20
#